data_AF-A0A399DXE2-F1
#
_entry.id   AF-A0A399DXE2-F1
#
_cell.length_a   1.000
_cell.length_b   1.000
_cell.length_c   1.000
_cell.angle_alpha   90.00
_cell.angle_beta   90.00
_cell.angle_gamma   90.00
#
_symmetry.space_group_name_H-M   'P 1'
#
loop_
_entity.id
_entity.type
_entity.pdbx_description
1 polymer ?
#
loop_
_entity_poly.entity_id
_entity_poly.type
_entity_poly.pdbx_seq_one_letter_code
_entity_poly.pdbx_strand_id
1 'polypeptide(L)'
;MAKNPGRVIERMEQVLNGWEATDPGRVIAGVSLEEYRADVEAVRQAQALVERKRTEWDNAQTDRDKLIEAKLERMQRVVNGVIGDPELGPDSKMYEAMGYVRKSARKSGLTRKNKDAAPPTEGPKLQAHSA
;
A
#
# COMPACT_ATOMS: atom_id res chain seq x y z
N MET A 1 14.51 -14.63 -5.72
CA MET A 1 14.84 -13.28 -5.22
C MET A 1 15.93 -13.41 -4.17
N ALA A 2 16.99 -12.61 -4.24
CA ALA A 2 17.98 -12.56 -3.17
C ALA A 2 17.31 -12.03 -1.89
N LYS A 3 17.53 -12.69 -0.75
CA LYS A 3 16.90 -12.29 0.53
C LYS A 3 17.38 -10.92 1.02
N ASN A 4 18.56 -10.47 0.58
CA ASN A 4 19.10 -9.14 0.85
C ASN A 4 19.99 -8.71 -0.34
N PRO A 5 19.42 -8.02 -1.35
CA PRO A 5 20.15 -7.60 -2.54
C PRO A 5 21.34 -6.69 -2.23
N GLY A 6 21.17 -5.70 -1.33
CA GLY A 6 22.25 -4.77 -0.96
C GLY A 6 23.48 -5.47 -0.43
N ARG A 7 23.31 -6.41 0.51
CA ARG A 7 24.43 -7.21 1.04
C ARG A 7 25.13 -8.06 -0.03
N VAL A 8 24.39 -8.54 -1.03
CA VAL A 8 24.97 -9.30 -2.15
C VAL A 8 25.80 -8.37 -3.03
N ILE A 9 25.30 -7.17 -3.35
CA ILE A 9 26.01 -6.16 -4.15
C ILE A 9 27.32 -5.76 -3.44
N GLU A 10 27.26 -5.41 -2.15
CA GLU A 10 28.45 -5.11 -1.35
C GLU A 10 29.47 -6.25 -1.37
N ARG A 11 29.00 -7.50 -1.30
CA ARG A 11 29.89 -8.65 -1.36
C ARG A 11 30.54 -8.80 -2.74
N MET A 12 29.81 -8.53 -3.82
CA MET A 12 30.35 -8.56 -5.17
C MET A 12 31.46 -7.51 -5.35
N GLU A 13 31.27 -6.31 -4.81
CA GLU A 13 32.27 -5.23 -4.83
C GLU A 13 33.51 -5.56 -3.99
N GLN A 14 33.34 -6.19 -2.82
CA GLN A 14 34.47 -6.67 -2.04
C GLN A 14 35.33 -7.69 -2.81
N VAL A 15 34.70 -8.59 -3.55
CA VAL A 15 35.41 -9.57 -4.40
C VAL A 15 36.14 -8.84 -5.52
N LEU A 16 35.51 -7.86 -6.17
CA LEU A 16 36.14 -7.06 -7.23
C LEU A 16 37.37 -6.34 -6.70
N ASN A 17 37.23 -5.57 -5.61
CA ASN A 17 38.31 -4.79 -5.02
C ASN A 17 39.46 -5.69 -4.54
N GLY A 18 39.14 -6.85 -3.94
CA GLY A 18 40.13 -7.81 -3.50
C GLY A 18 40.94 -8.40 -4.66
N TRP A 19 40.26 -8.73 -5.77
CA TRP A 19 40.92 -9.25 -6.97
C TRP A 19 41.79 -8.18 -7.64
N GLU A 20 41.27 -6.97 -7.82
CA GLU A 20 42.03 -5.84 -8.39
C GLU A 20 43.32 -5.54 -7.61
N ALA A 21 43.27 -5.62 -6.28
CA ALA A 21 44.40 -5.30 -5.42
C ALA A 21 45.47 -6.40 -5.33
N THR A 22 45.12 -7.65 -5.62
CA THR A 22 46.01 -8.80 -5.36
C THR A 22 46.62 -9.39 -6.63
N ASP A 23 45.81 -9.65 -7.66
CA ASP A 23 46.28 -10.24 -8.91
C ASP A 23 45.34 -9.92 -10.09
N PRO A 24 45.39 -8.68 -10.63
CA PRO A 24 44.45 -8.22 -11.65
C PRO A 24 44.61 -8.95 -13.00
N GLY A 25 45.75 -9.61 -13.24
CA GLY A 25 45.99 -10.37 -14.47
C GLY A 25 45.50 -11.82 -14.41
N ARG A 26 45.12 -12.32 -13.23
CA ARG A 26 44.67 -13.69 -13.05
C ARG A 26 43.30 -13.90 -13.66
N VAL A 27 43.14 -15.00 -14.38
CA VAL A 27 41.82 -15.59 -14.70
C VAL A 27 41.43 -16.54 -13.57
N ILE A 28 40.28 -16.29 -12.94
CA ILE A 28 39.74 -17.09 -11.83
C ILE A 28 38.51 -17.83 -12.34
N ALA A 29 38.50 -19.16 -12.24
CA ALA A 29 37.38 -20.00 -12.68
C ALA A 29 36.92 -19.75 -14.14
N GLY A 30 37.84 -19.33 -15.02
CA GLY A 30 37.53 -19.01 -16.42
C GLY A 30 36.96 -17.60 -16.65
N VAL A 31 36.85 -16.79 -15.60
CA VAL A 31 36.40 -15.39 -15.67
C VAL A 31 37.61 -14.46 -15.54
N SER A 32 37.68 -13.46 -16.40
CA SER A 32 38.64 -12.36 -16.31
C SER A 32 38.16 -11.26 -15.36
N LEU A 33 39.09 -10.46 -14.86
CA LEU A 33 38.74 -9.31 -14.02
C LEU A 33 37.82 -8.31 -14.75
N GLU A 34 38.00 -8.13 -16.06
CA GLU A 34 37.17 -7.22 -16.86
C GLU A 34 35.73 -7.72 -16.99
N GLU A 35 35.52 -9.02 -17.22
CA GLU A 35 34.19 -9.63 -17.25
C GLU A 35 33.49 -9.50 -15.90
N TYR A 36 34.19 -9.82 -14.80
CA TYR A 36 33.61 -9.69 -13.47
C TYR A 36 33.30 -8.22 -13.11
N ARG A 37 34.15 -7.27 -13.52
CA ARG A 37 33.88 -5.83 -13.36
C ARG A 37 32.62 -5.42 -14.13
N ALA A 38 32.44 -5.92 -15.35
CA ALA A 38 31.24 -5.66 -16.14
C ALA A 38 29.96 -6.18 -15.47
N ASP A 39 30.03 -7.37 -14.84
CA ASP A 39 28.91 -7.93 -14.07
C ASP A 39 28.55 -7.05 -12.87
N VAL A 40 29.54 -6.60 -12.09
CA VAL A 40 29.33 -5.69 -10.96
C VAL A 40 28.69 -4.38 -11.42
N GLU A 41 29.16 -3.83 -12.54
CA GLU A 41 28.62 -2.59 -13.10
C GLU A 41 27.17 -2.76 -13.61
N ALA A 42 26.85 -3.87 -14.27
CA ALA A 42 25.48 -4.18 -14.68
C ALA A 42 24.52 -4.22 -13.48
N VAL A 43 24.95 -4.81 -12.36
CA VAL A 43 24.17 -4.86 -11.12
C VAL A 43 24.01 -3.46 -10.51
N ARG A 44 25.06 -2.63 -10.50
CA ARG A 44 24.98 -1.23 -10.05
C ARG A 44 23.97 -0.43 -10.86
N GLN A 45 23.98 -0.58 -12.17
CA GLN A 45 23.03 0.10 -13.07
C GLN A 45 21.59 -0.34 -12.82
N ALA A 46 21.38 -1.64 -12.60
CA ALA A 46 20.07 -2.17 -12.23
C ALA A 46 19.59 -1.61 -10.89
N GLN A 47 20.45 -1.58 -9.86
CA GLN A 47 20.11 -0.99 -8.55
C GLN A 47 19.78 0.50 -8.68
N ALA A 48 20.57 1.26 -9.43
CA ALA A 48 20.31 2.68 -9.68
C ALA A 48 18.97 2.91 -10.40
N LEU A 49 18.59 2.02 -11.32
CA LEU A 49 17.27 2.08 -11.97
C LEU A 49 16.13 1.83 -10.98
N VAL A 50 16.27 0.85 -10.09
CA VAL A 50 15.27 0.57 -9.05
C VAL A 50 15.07 1.78 -8.15
N GLU A 51 16.15 2.40 -7.66
CA GLU A 51 16.05 3.59 -6.80
C GLU A 51 15.41 4.77 -7.53
N ARG A 52 15.76 5.02 -8.80
CA ARG A 52 15.08 6.06 -9.59
C ARG A 52 13.58 5.80 -9.70
N LYS A 53 13.18 4.56 -9.99
CA LYS A 53 11.76 4.18 -10.11
C LYS A 53 11.02 4.31 -8.79
N ARG A 54 11.69 4.03 -7.68
CA ARG A 54 11.13 4.24 -6.34
C ARG A 54 10.89 5.73 -6.06
N THR A 55 11.85 6.59 -6.38
CA THR A 55 11.67 8.04 -6.25
C THR A 55 10.54 8.56 -7.14
N GLU A 56 10.45 8.12 -8.40
CA GLU A 56 9.34 8.47 -9.29
C GLU A 56 7.98 8.04 -8.72
N TRP A 57 7.91 6.84 -8.16
CA TRP A 57 6.71 6.31 -7.51
C TRP A 57 6.29 7.12 -6.28
N ASP A 58 7.24 7.45 -5.40
CA ASP A 58 6.97 8.24 -4.19
C ASP A 58 6.53 9.67 -4.52
N ASN A 59 7.12 10.28 -5.56
CA ASN A 59 6.69 11.57 -6.07
C ASN A 59 5.27 11.50 -6.65
N ALA A 60 4.97 10.50 -7.48
CA ALA A 60 3.65 10.32 -8.07
C ALA A 60 2.56 10.09 -7.02
N GLN A 61 2.85 9.35 -5.96
CA GLN A 61 1.96 9.19 -4.81
C GLN A 61 1.71 10.53 -4.11
N THR A 62 2.78 11.28 -3.83
CA THR A 62 2.69 12.59 -3.18
C THR A 62 1.84 13.57 -4.01
N ASP A 63 2.03 13.60 -5.32
CA ASP A 63 1.27 14.47 -6.23
C ASP A 63 -0.19 14.05 -6.30
N ARG A 64 -0.47 12.75 -6.38
CA ARG A 64 -1.84 12.22 -6.30
C ARG A 64 -2.52 12.65 -5.00
N ASP A 65 -1.85 12.49 -3.86
CA ASP A 65 -2.44 12.74 -2.55
C ASP A 65 -2.73 14.24 -2.36
N LYS A 66 -1.83 15.12 -2.81
CA LYS A 66 -2.08 16.57 -2.89
C LYS A 66 -3.27 16.92 -3.77
N LEU A 67 -3.39 16.27 -4.93
CA LEU A 67 -4.53 16.49 -5.83
C LEU A 67 -5.83 16.02 -5.18
N ILE A 68 -5.84 14.86 -4.52
CA ILE A 68 -7.01 14.37 -3.79
C ILE A 68 -7.40 15.39 -2.72
N GLU A 69 -6.47 15.78 -1.85
CA GLU A 69 -6.70 16.74 -0.77
C GLU A 69 -7.30 18.06 -1.31
N ALA A 70 -6.72 18.61 -2.37
CA ALA A 70 -7.22 19.83 -3.02
C ALA A 70 -8.62 19.68 -3.67
N LYS A 71 -9.09 18.45 -3.94
CA LYS A 71 -10.41 18.19 -4.53
C LYS A 71 -11.44 17.69 -3.51
N LEU A 72 -11.05 17.29 -2.30
CA LEU A 72 -11.99 16.79 -1.28
C LEU A 72 -13.08 17.82 -0.95
N GLU A 73 -12.73 19.09 -0.79
CA GLU A 73 -13.73 20.14 -0.54
C GLU A 73 -14.72 20.30 -1.70
N ARG A 74 -14.27 20.09 -2.94
CA ARG A 74 -15.15 20.13 -4.11
C ARG A 74 -16.10 18.95 -4.12
N MET A 75 -15.60 17.75 -3.84
CA MET A 75 -16.43 16.55 -3.69
C MET A 75 -17.48 16.76 -2.60
N GLN A 76 -17.09 17.26 -1.43
CA GLN A 76 -18.00 17.52 -0.32
C GLN A 76 -19.06 18.57 -0.68
N ARG A 77 -18.70 19.63 -1.42
CA ARG A 77 -19.66 20.61 -1.93
C ARG A 77 -20.70 20.00 -2.85
N VAL A 78 -20.31 19.09 -3.75
CA VAL A 78 -21.25 18.38 -4.63
C VAL A 78 -22.25 17.56 -3.80
N VAL A 79 -21.75 16.81 -2.82
CA VAL A 79 -22.60 15.99 -1.93
C VAL A 79 -23.55 16.87 -1.12
N ASN A 80 -23.07 17.99 -0.57
CA ASN A 80 -23.90 18.94 0.15
C ASN A 80 -24.96 19.57 -0.77
N GLY A 81 -24.62 19.84 -2.03
CA GLY A 81 -25.55 20.30 -3.05
C GLY A 81 -26.70 19.30 -3.26
N VAL A 82 -26.38 18.01 -3.46
CA VAL A 82 -27.40 16.95 -3.58
C VAL A 82 -28.30 16.86 -2.35
N ILE A 83 -27.75 17.05 -1.14
CA ILE A 83 -28.56 17.04 0.10
C ILE A 83 -29.49 18.24 0.18
N GLY A 84 -29.04 19.42 -0.25
CA GLY A 84 -29.79 20.68 -0.18
C GLY A 84 -30.70 20.96 -1.38
N ASP A 85 -30.59 20.17 -2.46
CA ASP A 85 -31.36 20.35 -3.68
C ASP A 85 -32.83 19.88 -3.48
N PRO A 86 -33.83 20.73 -3.79
CA PRO A 86 -35.24 20.42 -3.62
C PRO A 86 -35.77 19.24 -4.47
N GLU A 87 -35.19 18.97 -5.63
CA GLU A 87 -35.56 17.85 -6.50
C GLU A 87 -34.80 16.56 -6.15
N LEU A 88 -33.68 16.70 -5.44
CA LEU A 88 -32.91 15.59 -4.88
C LEU A 88 -33.14 15.47 -3.37
N GLY A 89 -32.06 15.44 -2.60
CA GLY A 89 -32.09 15.26 -1.16
C GLY A 89 -31.52 13.91 -0.68
N PRO A 90 -31.48 13.72 0.65
CA PRO A 90 -30.78 12.61 1.31
C PRO A 90 -31.47 11.24 1.17
N ASP A 91 -32.66 11.19 0.54
CA ASP A 91 -33.38 9.96 0.19
C ASP A 91 -33.43 9.71 -1.33
N SER A 92 -32.76 10.55 -2.13
CA SER A 92 -32.76 10.41 -3.59
C SER A 92 -32.00 9.16 -4.08
N LYS A 93 -32.31 8.72 -5.30
CA LYS A 93 -31.55 7.66 -5.99
C LYS A 93 -30.12 8.08 -6.29
N MET A 94 -29.90 9.37 -6.58
CA MET A 94 -28.58 9.94 -6.84
C MET A 94 -27.68 9.85 -5.60
N TYR A 95 -28.21 10.19 -4.41
CA TYR A 95 -27.45 10.11 -3.16
C TYR A 95 -26.98 8.68 -2.84
N GLU A 96 -27.84 7.68 -3.09
CA GLU A 96 -27.43 6.26 -2.98
C GLU A 96 -26.38 5.86 -4.04
N ALA A 97 -26.55 6.31 -5.29
CA ALA A 97 -25.61 6.01 -6.37
C ALA A 97 -24.21 6.60 -6.11
N MET A 98 -24.11 7.69 -5.34
CA MET A 98 -22.84 8.25 -4.85
C MET A 98 -22.19 7.42 -3.72
N GLY A 99 -22.81 6.32 -3.30
CA GLY A 99 -22.31 5.42 -2.25
C GLY A 99 -22.78 5.77 -0.83
N TYR A 100 -23.65 6.77 -0.68
CA TYR A 100 -24.19 7.12 0.64
C TYR A 100 -25.45 6.33 0.98
N VAL A 101 -25.64 6.02 2.26
CA VAL A 101 -26.89 5.39 2.73
C VAL A 101 -27.98 6.45 2.84
N ARG A 102 -29.13 6.21 2.20
CA ARG A 102 -30.34 7.06 2.28
C ARG A 102 -30.82 7.25 3.72
N LYS A 103 -31.37 8.42 4.05
CA LYS A 103 -31.84 8.75 5.41
C LYS A 103 -32.92 7.79 5.93
N SER A 104 -33.86 7.42 5.08
CA SER A 104 -34.91 6.42 5.33
C SER A 104 -34.35 5.03 5.67
N ALA A 105 -33.28 4.62 4.98
CA ALA A 105 -32.61 3.34 5.21
C ALA A 105 -31.78 3.33 6.52
N ARG A 106 -31.21 4.47 6.93
CA ARG A 106 -30.44 4.58 8.20
C ARG A 106 -31.30 4.33 9.46
N LYS A 107 -32.60 4.59 9.39
CA LYS A 107 -33.54 4.32 10.49
C LYS A 107 -34.04 2.88 10.52
N SER A 108 -33.88 2.14 9.42
CA SER A 108 -34.21 0.73 9.44
C SER A 108 -33.14 0.03 10.26
N GLY A 109 -33.47 -0.35 11.50
CA GLY A 109 -32.67 -1.25 12.34
C GLY A 109 -32.55 -2.66 11.74
N LEU A 110 -32.60 -2.78 10.41
CA LEU A 110 -32.50 -4.01 9.66
C LEU A 110 -31.05 -4.47 9.66
N THR A 111 -30.60 -4.92 10.83
CA THR A 111 -29.52 -5.88 10.92
C THR A 111 -29.95 -7.11 10.14
N ARG A 112 -29.18 -7.49 9.11
CA ARG A 112 -29.31 -8.82 8.53
C ARG A 112 -28.94 -9.80 9.63
N LYS A 113 -29.94 -10.42 10.28
CA LYS A 113 -29.70 -11.60 11.11
C LYS A 113 -29.20 -12.68 10.16
N ASN A 114 -27.89 -12.98 10.20
CA ASN A 114 -27.37 -14.19 9.58
C ASN A 114 -28.15 -15.37 10.18
N LYS A 115 -28.82 -16.15 9.32
CA LYS A 115 -29.62 -17.32 9.74
C LYS A 115 -28.77 -18.44 10.34
N ASP A 116 -27.45 -18.30 10.34
CA ASP A 116 -26.47 -19.31 10.78
C ASP A 116 -25.74 -18.94 12.08
N ALA A 117 -26.15 -17.88 12.78
CA ALA A 117 -25.61 -17.61 14.12
C ALA A 117 -26.33 -18.50 15.15
N ALA A 118 -25.66 -19.59 15.55
CA ALA A 118 -26.06 -20.41 16.69
C ALA A 118 -26.31 -19.53 17.94
N PRO A 119 -27.28 -19.89 18.80
CA PRO A 119 -27.66 -19.06 19.93
C PRO A 119 -26.50 -18.88 20.92
N PRO A 120 -26.34 -17.69 21.53
CA PRO A 120 -25.33 -17.48 22.56
C PRO A 120 -25.71 -18.26 23.80
N THR A 121 -24.79 -19.11 24.26
CA THR A 121 -24.84 -19.81 25.53
C THR A 121 -25.10 -18.82 26.67
N GLU A 122 -26.18 -19.02 27.42
CA GLU A 122 -26.48 -18.26 28.64
C GLU A 122 -25.30 -18.37 29.62
N GLY A 123 -24.59 -17.26 29.84
CA GLY A 123 -23.62 -17.12 30.94
C GLY A 123 -24.35 -17.04 32.29
N PRO A 124 -23.72 -17.51 33.39
CA PRO A 124 -24.41 -17.77 34.65
C PRO A 124 -24.91 -16.48 35.33
N LYS A 125 -26.13 -16.54 35.86
CA LYS A 125 -26.74 -15.48 36.69
C LYS A 125 -25.91 -15.28 37.97
N LEU A 126 -25.31 -14.10 38.14
CA LEU A 126 -24.79 -13.67 39.44
C LEU A 126 -25.96 -13.49 40.40
N GLN A 127 -26.01 -14.29 41.46
CA GLN A 127 -26.89 -14.02 42.60
C GLN A 127 -26.34 -12.84 43.39
N ALA A 128 -27.18 -11.81 43.56
CA ALA A 128 -26.89 -10.70 44.45
C ALA A 128 -27.02 -11.19 45.90
N HIS A 129 -25.90 -11.14 46.64
CA HIS A 129 -25.94 -11.17 48.10
C HIS A 129 -25.88 -9.73 48.61
N SER A 130 -26.99 -9.31 49.20
CA SER A 130 -27.14 -8.10 50.00
C SER A 130 -26.27 -8.18 51.25
N ALA A 131 -25.58 -7.09 51.57
CA ALA A 131 -25.08 -6.75 52.90
C ALA A 131 -25.24 -5.24 53.09
#